data_AF-A0AAU0LSJ4-F1
#
_entry.id   AF-A0AAU0LSJ4-F1
#
_cell.length_a   1.000
_cell.length_b   1.000
_cell.length_c   1.000
_cell.angle_alpha   90.00
_cell.angle_beta   90.00
_cell.angle_gamma   90.00
#
_symmetry.space_group_name_H-M   'P 1'
#
loop_
_entity.id
_entity.type
_entity.pdbx_description
1 polymer ?
#
loop_
_entity_poly.entity_id
_entity_poly.type
_entity_poly.pdbx_seq_one_letter_code
_entity_poly.pdbx_strand_id
1 'polypeptide(L)'
;MTPSFLIYNWLNTGSDPQIGVQLFNTYINPDPVVKKIFDKDPAAHLHILKIALSAFMDRQLAGQPVNLIMGDHQQLSEKLESLQAENDELTYINEELQEQNIELEDQVNSSQENSKKKTIGLREQFPFLAESDCPNELKILAADKITAYHKVIEYYNAIDECTTDDQLVSAVSSLVHWYKVNHKIKKEFIHYKNNKTLLGKHEIFVEYRNLEDLKKLSPLQLADLKSQTENNIRHLEKQIKKNDRPDLLIRREEKLRGYRMKLDAIIALLK
;
A
#
# COMPACT_ATOMS: atom_id res chain seq x y z
N MET A 1 -23.12 -9.64 38.24
CA MET A 1 -22.38 -9.19 37.04
C MET A 1 -23.37 -9.11 35.90
N THR A 2 -23.49 -7.96 35.21
CA THR A 2 -24.52 -7.78 34.17
C THR A 2 -24.11 -8.53 32.89
N PRO A 3 -25.08 -9.08 32.12
CA PRO A 3 -24.82 -9.71 30.81
C PRO A 3 -23.92 -8.86 29.91
N SER A 4 -24.15 -7.55 29.93
CA SER A 4 -23.44 -6.58 29.11
C SER A 4 -21.95 -6.47 29.47
N PHE A 5 -21.61 -6.63 30.74
CA PHE A 5 -20.22 -6.55 31.20
C PHE A 5 -19.39 -7.77 30.73
N LEU A 6 -19.98 -8.97 30.78
CA LEU A 6 -19.30 -10.19 30.34
C LEU A 6 -19.02 -10.20 28.84
N ILE A 7 -20.01 -9.79 28.04
CA ILE A 7 -19.87 -9.71 26.58
C ILE A 7 -18.88 -8.61 26.20
N TYR A 8 -18.99 -7.42 26.79
CA TYR A 8 -18.07 -6.31 26.55
C TYR A 8 -16.61 -6.67 26.87
N ASN A 9 -16.39 -7.33 28.01
CA ASN A 9 -15.05 -7.75 28.41
C ASN A 9 -14.48 -8.75 27.39
N TRP A 10 -15.25 -9.78 27.02
CA TRP A 10 -14.80 -10.79 26.05
C TRP A 10 -14.48 -10.19 24.67
N LEU A 11 -15.29 -9.24 24.19
CA LEU A 11 -15.06 -8.56 22.91
C LEU A 11 -13.74 -7.77 22.88
N ASN A 12 -13.39 -7.10 23.99
CA ASN A 12 -12.22 -6.23 24.07
C ASN A 12 -10.93 -6.96 24.46
N THR A 13 -11.01 -8.00 25.29
CA THR A 13 -9.81 -8.74 25.73
C THR A 13 -9.41 -9.86 24.78
N GLY A 14 -10.29 -10.23 23.84
CA GLY A 14 -10.00 -11.29 22.86
C GLY A 14 -9.85 -12.69 23.50
N SER A 15 -10.54 -12.92 24.61
CA SER A 15 -10.46 -14.17 25.39
C SER A 15 -10.92 -15.41 24.60
N ASP A 16 -10.65 -16.60 25.16
CA ASP A 16 -10.92 -17.94 24.60
C ASP A 16 -12.23 -18.03 23.75
N PRO A 17 -12.16 -18.49 22.48
CA PRO A 17 -13.31 -18.72 21.62
C PRO A 17 -14.43 -19.57 22.25
N GLN A 18 -14.11 -20.50 23.15
CA GLN A 18 -15.09 -21.31 23.88
C GLN A 18 -16.01 -20.45 24.76
N ILE A 19 -15.45 -19.41 25.40
CA ILE A 19 -16.23 -18.47 26.19
C ILE A 19 -17.20 -17.69 25.29
N GLY A 20 -16.76 -17.33 24.09
CA GLY A 20 -17.61 -16.69 23.08
C GLY A 20 -18.82 -17.53 22.71
N VAL A 21 -18.64 -18.83 22.49
CA VAL A 21 -19.73 -19.77 22.19
C VAL A 21 -20.68 -19.93 23.38
N GLN A 22 -20.16 -19.97 24.60
CA GLN A 22 -21.01 -20.01 25.82
C GLN A 22 -21.86 -18.74 25.96
N LEU A 23 -21.26 -17.56 25.77
CA LEU A 23 -21.98 -16.28 25.79
C LEU A 23 -23.04 -16.22 24.69
N PHE A 24 -22.70 -16.65 23.48
CA PHE A 24 -23.61 -16.71 22.34
C PHE A 24 -24.80 -17.64 22.63
N ASN A 25 -24.55 -18.86 23.11
CA ASN A 25 -25.60 -19.80 23.46
C ASN A 25 -26.51 -19.28 24.58
N THR A 26 -25.95 -18.55 25.56
CA THR A 26 -26.69 -18.06 26.73
C THR A 26 -27.56 -16.85 26.40
N TYR A 27 -27.07 -15.91 25.60
CA TYR A 27 -27.73 -14.62 25.39
C TYR A 27 -28.46 -14.47 24.07
N ILE A 28 -28.03 -15.19 23.03
CA ILE A 28 -28.64 -15.11 21.69
C ILE A 28 -29.62 -16.28 21.46
N ASN A 29 -29.50 -17.36 22.23
CA ASN A 29 -30.36 -18.56 22.16
C ASN A 29 -30.56 -19.07 20.71
N PRO A 30 -29.48 -19.46 20.02
CA PRO A 30 -29.50 -19.88 18.62
C PRO A 30 -30.20 -21.23 18.43
N ASP A 31 -30.59 -21.52 17.18
CA ASP A 31 -31.11 -22.83 16.78
C ASP A 31 -30.11 -23.97 17.15
N PRO A 32 -30.59 -25.15 17.60
CA PRO A 32 -29.74 -26.30 17.91
C PRO A 32 -28.73 -26.70 16.82
N VAL A 33 -29.03 -26.46 15.54
CA VAL A 33 -28.12 -26.72 14.42
C VAL A 33 -26.94 -25.75 14.44
N VAL A 34 -27.22 -24.47 14.67
CA VAL A 34 -26.22 -23.40 14.74
C VAL A 34 -25.32 -23.58 15.97
N LYS A 35 -25.91 -24.00 17.10
CA LYS A 35 -25.17 -24.38 18.30
C LYS A 35 -24.14 -25.48 18.01
N LYS A 36 -24.54 -26.56 17.33
CA LYS A 36 -23.62 -27.67 16.96
C LYS A 36 -22.49 -27.24 16.02
N ILE A 37 -22.70 -26.23 15.18
CA ILE A 37 -21.67 -25.72 14.27
C ILE A 37 -20.60 -24.95 15.05
N PHE A 38 -21.02 -24.06 15.95
CA PHE A 38 -20.08 -23.28 16.76
C PHE A 38 -19.38 -24.12 17.84
N ASP A 39 -20.04 -25.14 18.39
CA ASP A 39 -19.41 -26.07 19.35
C ASP A 39 -18.32 -26.95 18.69
N LYS A 40 -18.38 -27.19 17.37
CA LYS A 40 -17.41 -28.05 16.65
C LYS A 40 -16.07 -27.38 16.40
N ASP A 41 -16.08 -26.10 16.01
CA ASP A 41 -14.86 -25.32 15.79
C ASP A 41 -15.11 -23.84 16.13
N PRO A 42 -14.97 -23.46 17.41
CA PRO A 42 -15.22 -22.09 17.85
C PRO A 42 -14.28 -21.05 17.23
N ALA A 43 -13.03 -21.44 16.93
CA ALA A 43 -12.01 -20.52 16.45
C ALA A 43 -12.27 -20.09 15.00
N ALA A 44 -12.68 -21.02 14.14
CA ALA A 44 -13.06 -20.72 12.76
C ALA A 44 -14.24 -19.74 12.65
N HIS A 45 -15.09 -19.69 13.69
CA HIS A 45 -16.30 -18.87 13.70
C HIS A 45 -16.22 -17.64 14.63
N LEU A 46 -15.02 -17.30 15.10
CA LEU A 46 -14.80 -16.22 16.06
C LEU A 46 -15.36 -14.88 15.57
N HIS A 47 -15.22 -14.59 14.27
CA HIS A 47 -15.73 -13.36 13.67
C HIS A 47 -17.26 -13.28 13.75
N ILE A 48 -17.96 -14.38 13.48
CA ILE A 48 -19.43 -14.45 13.53
C ILE A 48 -19.92 -14.30 14.98
N LEU A 49 -19.23 -14.94 15.94
CA LEU A 49 -19.54 -14.79 17.37
C LEU A 49 -19.39 -13.34 17.83
N LYS A 50 -18.31 -12.66 17.43
CA LYS A 50 -18.07 -11.25 17.75
C LYS A 50 -19.15 -10.33 17.19
N ILE A 51 -19.52 -10.51 15.93
CA ILE A 51 -20.58 -9.71 15.28
C ILE A 51 -21.91 -9.90 16.02
N ALA A 52 -22.31 -11.15 16.26
CA ALA A 52 -23.62 -11.42 16.85
C ALA A 52 -23.73 -10.92 18.29
N LEU A 53 -22.67 -11.07 19.08
CA LEU A 53 -22.61 -10.57 20.46
C LEU A 53 -22.51 -9.03 20.52
N SER A 54 -21.79 -8.38 19.60
CA SER A 54 -21.78 -6.92 19.47
C SER A 54 -23.17 -6.39 19.12
N ALA A 55 -23.84 -7.01 18.14
CA ALA A 55 -25.18 -6.63 17.75
C ALA A 55 -26.20 -6.81 18.90
N PHE A 56 -26.01 -7.81 19.76
CA PHE A 56 -26.81 -7.96 20.98
C PHE A 56 -26.56 -6.80 21.98
N MET A 57 -25.31 -6.41 22.20
CA MET A 57 -24.92 -5.31 23.08
C MET A 57 -25.50 -3.96 22.63
N ASP A 58 -25.39 -3.65 21.34
CA ASP A 58 -25.88 -2.40 20.76
C ASP A 58 -27.40 -2.28 20.92
N ARG A 59 -28.12 -3.40 20.75
CA ARG A 59 -29.58 -3.46 20.94
C ARG A 59 -30.00 -3.29 22.40
N GLN A 60 -29.20 -3.81 23.34
CA GLN A 60 -29.50 -3.69 24.76
C GLN A 60 -29.31 -2.25 25.27
N LEU A 61 -28.31 -1.53 24.76
CA LEU A 61 -28.05 -0.12 25.09
C LEU A 61 -29.10 0.83 24.50
N ALA A 62 -29.70 0.47 23.36
CA ALA A 62 -30.69 1.29 22.65
C ALA A 62 -32.14 1.14 23.14
N GLY A 63 -32.46 0.15 23.98
CA GLY A 63 -33.80 0.00 24.57
C GLY A 63 -34.95 -0.25 23.59
N GLN A 64 -34.69 -0.71 22.36
CA GLN A 64 -35.71 -0.90 21.31
C GLN A 64 -36.07 -2.38 21.07
N PRO A 65 -37.36 -2.70 20.79
CA PRO A 65 -37.77 -4.05 20.37
C PRO A 65 -37.39 -4.32 18.91
N VAL A 66 -37.11 -5.58 18.62
CA VAL A 66 -36.54 -6.08 17.37
C VAL A 66 -37.51 -5.92 16.19
N ASN A 67 -37.14 -5.11 15.20
CA ASN A 67 -37.57 -5.24 13.80
C ASN A 67 -36.43 -4.81 12.86
N LEU A 68 -36.10 -5.66 11.90
CA LEU A 68 -35.08 -5.41 10.88
C LEU A 68 -35.55 -4.32 9.91
N ILE A 69 -34.78 -3.24 9.73
CA ILE A 69 -35.00 -2.28 8.65
C ILE A 69 -33.71 -2.11 7.84
N MET A 70 -33.84 -2.46 6.56
CA MET A 70 -32.89 -2.43 5.45
C MET A 70 -32.40 -1.02 5.03
N GLY A 71 -32.56 0.01 5.87
CA GLY A 71 -32.29 1.42 5.52
C GLY A 71 -30.87 1.90 5.85
N ASP A 72 -30.24 1.36 6.90
CA ASP A 72 -28.97 1.88 7.43
C ASP A 72 -27.73 1.20 6.83
N HIS A 73 -27.92 0.16 6.01
CA HIS A 73 -26.82 -0.69 5.54
C HIS A 73 -25.88 0.04 4.58
N GLN A 74 -26.37 1.02 3.81
CA GLN A 74 -25.54 1.78 2.89
C GLN A 74 -24.64 2.79 3.63
N GLN A 75 -25.21 3.56 4.57
CA GLN A 75 -24.43 4.51 5.39
C GLN A 75 -23.43 3.79 6.30
N LEU A 76 -23.81 2.63 6.85
CA LEU A 76 -22.89 1.79 7.61
C LEU A 76 -21.80 1.18 6.73
N SER A 77 -22.10 0.82 5.48
CA SER A 77 -21.09 0.33 4.51
C SER A 77 -20.11 1.43 4.11
N GLU A 78 -20.60 2.62 3.79
CA GLU A 78 -19.76 3.78 3.45
C GLU A 78 -18.86 4.18 4.62
N LYS A 79 -19.39 4.16 5.86
CA LYS A 79 -18.62 4.43 7.07
C LYS A 79 -17.62 3.31 7.39
N LEU A 80 -17.95 2.07 7.08
CA LEU A 80 -17.03 0.94 7.23
C LEU A 80 -15.88 1.04 6.22
N GLU A 81 -16.16 1.38 4.97
CA GLU A 81 -15.14 1.61 3.94
C GLU A 81 -14.23 2.80 4.31
N SER A 82 -14.79 3.90 4.82
CA SER A 82 -13.98 5.04 5.26
C SER A 82 -13.08 4.67 6.46
N LEU A 83 -13.60 3.92 7.43
CA LEU A 83 -12.82 3.46 8.59
C LEU A 83 -11.78 2.41 8.21
N GLN A 84 -12.05 1.57 7.21
CA GLN A 84 -11.06 0.64 6.68
C GLN A 84 -9.93 1.37 5.97
N ALA A 85 -10.25 2.38 5.15
CA ALA A 85 -9.23 3.23 4.52
C ALA A 85 -8.36 3.98 5.54
N GLU A 86 -8.97 4.51 6.60
CA GLU A 86 -8.24 5.17 7.70
C GLU A 86 -7.36 4.18 8.46
N ASN A 87 -7.85 2.97 8.74
CA ASN A 87 -7.04 1.92 9.37
C ASN A 87 -5.87 1.45 8.47
N ASP A 88 -6.06 1.38 7.15
CA ASP A 88 -4.99 1.04 6.21
C ASP A 88 -3.91 2.14 6.19
N GLU A 89 -4.30 3.42 6.22
CA GLU A 89 -3.35 4.53 6.36
C GLU A 89 -2.62 4.50 7.71
N LEU A 90 -3.33 4.26 8.82
CA LEU A 90 -2.71 4.14 10.14
C LEU A 90 -1.75 2.96 10.23
N THR A 91 -2.07 1.85 9.54
CA THR A 91 -1.18 0.69 9.45
C THR A 91 0.09 1.05 8.71
N TYR A 92 -0.03 1.75 7.58
CA TYR A 92 1.12 2.25 6.82
C TYR A 92 2.00 3.21 7.65
N ILE A 93 1.38 4.15 8.38
CA ILE A 93 2.10 5.10 9.24
C ILE A 93 2.80 4.36 10.39
N ASN A 94 2.16 3.38 11.01
CA ASN A 94 2.78 2.59 12.08
C ASN A 94 3.96 1.76 11.57
N GLU A 95 3.86 1.15 10.39
CA GLU A 95 4.99 0.47 9.75
C GLU A 95 6.14 1.45 9.45
N GLU A 96 5.83 2.65 8.96
CA GLU A 96 6.83 3.69 8.69
C GLU A 96 7.51 4.20 9.98
N LEU A 97 6.75 4.41 11.05
CA LEU A 97 7.28 4.80 12.37
C LEU A 97 8.13 3.69 12.99
N GLN A 98 7.76 2.42 12.83
CA GLN A 98 8.56 1.29 13.27
C GLN A 98 9.89 1.22 12.49
N GLU A 99 9.87 1.42 11.18
CA GLU A 99 11.09 1.51 10.37
C GLU A 99 11.98 2.69 10.81
N GLN A 100 11.40 3.87 11.09
CA GLN A 100 12.13 5.03 11.62
C GLN A 100 12.74 4.77 13.00
N ASN A 101 12.02 4.09 13.90
CA ASN A 101 12.53 3.73 15.22
C ASN A 101 13.71 2.76 15.12
N ILE A 102 13.65 1.77 14.22
CA ILE A 102 14.78 0.87 13.95
C ILE A 102 16.00 1.67 13.42
N GLU A 103 15.78 2.61 12.51
CA GLU A 103 16.87 3.47 11.99
C GLU A 103 17.46 4.39 13.06
N LEU A 104 16.63 4.94 13.95
CA LEU A 104 17.07 5.74 15.09
C LEU A 104 17.82 4.89 16.12
N GLU A 105 17.36 3.67 16.40
CA GLU A 105 18.06 2.72 17.28
C GLU A 105 19.44 2.33 16.71
N ASP A 106 19.54 2.10 15.39
CA ASP A 106 20.80 1.88 14.70
C ASP A 106 21.73 3.11 14.76
N GLN A 107 21.17 4.32 14.66
CA GLN A 107 21.92 5.58 14.80
C GLN A 107 22.38 5.83 16.24
N VAL A 108 21.56 5.54 17.24
CA VAL A 108 21.89 5.70 18.67
C VAL A 108 22.93 4.67 19.09
N ASN A 109 22.77 3.40 18.71
CA ASN A 109 23.76 2.35 18.96
C ASN A 109 25.08 2.62 18.23
N SER A 110 25.04 3.20 17.02
CA SER A 110 26.26 3.59 16.30
C SER A 110 26.93 4.85 16.84
N SER A 111 26.20 5.74 17.52
CA SER A 111 26.71 6.96 18.14
C SER A 111 27.38 6.71 19.49
N GLN A 112 27.01 5.64 20.20
CA GLN A 112 27.62 5.27 21.48
C GLN A 112 29.00 4.58 21.32
N GLU A 113 29.36 4.08 20.13
CA GLU A 113 30.61 3.31 19.96
C GLU A 113 31.72 3.92 19.09
N ASN A 114 31.55 5.01 18.32
CA ASN A 114 32.69 5.51 17.51
C ASN A 114 32.66 7.02 17.19
N SER A 115 33.51 7.78 17.88
CA SER A 115 34.05 9.04 17.36
C SER A 115 34.93 8.72 16.13
N LYS A 116 34.56 9.24 14.95
CA LYS A 116 35.11 8.97 13.59
C LYS A 116 34.48 7.80 12.80
N LYS A 117 33.15 7.77 12.63
CA LYS A 117 32.55 6.94 11.56
C LYS A 117 32.64 7.67 10.21
N LYS A 118 33.46 7.16 9.29
CA LYS A 118 33.31 7.42 7.85
C LYS A 118 31.86 7.07 7.48
N THR A 119 31.17 7.96 6.77
CA THR A 119 29.87 7.65 6.18
C THR A 119 30.04 6.42 5.29
N ILE A 120 29.34 5.32 5.62
CA ILE A 120 29.41 4.07 4.86
C ILE A 120 28.90 4.38 3.45
N GLY A 121 29.75 4.16 2.43
CA GLY A 121 29.39 4.47 1.05
C GLY A 121 28.25 3.58 0.55
N LEU A 122 27.47 4.05 -0.44
CA LEU A 122 26.35 3.27 -0.99
C LEU A 122 26.76 1.86 -1.45
N ARG A 123 27.94 1.74 -2.08
CA ARG A 123 28.50 0.46 -2.54
C ARG A 123 29.03 -0.41 -1.40
N GLU A 124 29.39 0.19 -0.26
CA GLU A 124 29.77 -0.56 0.93
C GLU A 124 28.51 -1.11 1.63
N GLN A 125 27.43 -0.32 1.65
CA GLN A 125 26.14 -0.75 2.19
C GLN A 125 25.48 -1.85 1.33
N PHE A 126 25.64 -1.75 0.00
CA PHE A 126 25.10 -2.66 -1.00
C PHE A 126 26.20 -3.18 -1.94
N PRO A 127 27.04 -4.15 -1.49
CA PRO A 127 28.17 -4.66 -2.27
C PRO A 127 27.79 -5.24 -3.63
N PHE A 128 26.58 -5.79 -3.75
CA PHE A 128 26.07 -6.34 -4.99
C PHE A 128 26.07 -5.32 -6.14
N LEU A 129 26.05 -4.01 -5.87
CA LEU A 129 26.13 -2.99 -6.91
C LEU A 129 27.46 -3.00 -7.68
N ALA A 130 28.52 -3.59 -7.12
CA ALA A 130 29.81 -3.76 -7.77
C ALA A 130 29.96 -5.13 -8.49
N GLU A 131 29.04 -6.06 -8.27
CA GLU A 131 29.06 -7.39 -8.90
C GLU A 131 28.67 -7.29 -10.38
N SER A 132 29.29 -8.13 -11.22
CA SER A 132 28.96 -8.21 -12.66
C SER A 132 27.56 -8.77 -12.90
N ASP A 133 27.09 -9.65 -12.01
CA ASP A 133 25.78 -10.33 -12.06
C ASP A 133 24.61 -9.44 -11.56
N CYS A 134 24.91 -8.20 -11.15
CA CYS A 134 23.90 -7.29 -10.65
C CYS A 134 22.96 -6.81 -11.78
N PRO A 135 21.62 -6.97 -11.60
CA PRO A 135 20.61 -6.50 -12.54
C PRO A 135 20.82 -5.02 -12.90
N ASN A 136 20.68 -4.70 -14.19
CA ASN A 136 20.89 -3.34 -14.69
C ASN A 136 19.90 -2.35 -14.07
N GLU A 137 18.69 -2.82 -13.73
CA GLU A 137 17.64 -2.05 -13.08
C GLU A 137 18.10 -1.56 -11.71
N LEU A 138 18.77 -2.41 -10.92
CA LEU A 138 19.29 -2.00 -9.61
C LEU A 138 20.45 -1.00 -9.75
N LYS A 139 21.22 -1.07 -10.83
CA LYS A 139 22.26 -0.08 -11.14
C LYS A 139 21.66 1.27 -11.52
N ILE A 140 20.58 1.28 -12.30
CA ILE A 140 19.82 2.50 -12.62
C ILE A 140 19.24 3.09 -11.32
N LEU A 141 18.57 2.26 -10.51
CA LEU A 141 18.04 2.68 -9.23
C LEU A 141 19.13 3.19 -8.27
N ALA A 142 20.38 2.75 -8.39
CA ALA A 142 21.47 3.27 -7.58
C ALA A 142 21.79 4.73 -7.95
N ALA A 143 21.74 5.07 -9.23
CA ALA A 143 21.86 6.45 -9.69
C ALA A 143 20.67 7.31 -9.22
N ASP A 144 19.45 6.77 -9.34
CA ASP A 144 18.24 7.45 -8.87
C ASP A 144 18.25 7.67 -7.36
N LYS A 145 18.76 6.70 -6.59
CA LYS A 145 18.90 6.80 -5.14
C LYS A 145 19.85 7.92 -4.72
N ILE A 146 20.97 8.07 -5.42
CA ILE A 146 21.92 9.18 -5.17
C ILE A 146 21.23 10.52 -5.44
N THR A 147 20.51 10.62 -6.55
CA THR A 147 19.75 11.83 -6.90
C THR A 147 18.70 12.17 -5.85
N ALA A 148 17.90 11.18 -5.45
CA ALA A 148 16.87 11.35 -4.43
C ALA A 148 17.46 11.75 -3.08
N TYR A 149 18.60 11.17 -2.68
CA TYR A 149 19.31 11.55 -1.46
C TYR A 149 19.79 13.00 -1.48
N HIS A 150 20.43 13.44 -2.57
CA HIS A 150 20.86 14.83 -2.69
C HIS A 150 19.68 15.80 -2.68
N LYS A 151 18.57 15.43 -3.33
CA LYS A 151 17.33 16.23 -3.30
C LYS A 151 16.74 16.31 -1.90
N VAL A 152 16.74 15.22 -1.13
CA VAL A 152 16.31 15.24 0.28
C VAL A 152 17.15 16.22 1.08
N ILE A 153 18.47 16.20 0.96
CA ILE A 153 19.35 17.15 1.67
C ILE A 153 19.10 18.59 1.21
N GLU A 154 18.98 18.81 -0.10
CA GLU A 154 18.71 20.13 -0.69
C GLU A 154 17.44 20.74 -0.11
N TYR A 155 16.32 20.00 -0.14
CA TYR A 155 15.05 20.50 0.39
C TYR A 155 15.03 20.57 1.92
N TYR A 156 15.72 19.67 2.61
CA TYR A 156 15.84 19.74 4.07
C TYR A 156 16.55 21.03 4.50
N ASN A 157 17.66 21.38 3.86
CA ASN A 157 18.38 22.62 4.14
C ASN A 157 17.58 23.85 3.72
N ALA A 158 16.80 23.76 2.64
CA ALA A 158 15.97 24.87 2.16
C ALA A 158 14.80 25.20 3.10
N ILE A 159 14.38 24.29 3.99
CA ILE A 159 13.31 24.55 4.96
C ILE A 159 13.70 25.68 5.91
N ASP A 160 14.97 25.73 6.33
CA ASP A 160 15.47 26.77 7.25
C ASP A 160 15.52 28.17 6.60
N GLU A 161 15.55 28.23 5.26
CA GLU A 161 15.62 29.46 4.47
C GLU A 161 14.22 29.97 4.03
N CYS A 162 13.16 29.18 4.25
CA CYS A 162 11.81 29.55 3.87
C CYS A 162 11.29 30.73 4.70
N THR A 163 10.81 31.78 4.02
CA THR A 163 10.29 32.99 4.67
C THR A 163 8.77 33.11 4.62
N THR A 164 8.10 32.31 3.79
CA THR A 164 6.64 32.27 3.68
C THR A 164 6.09 30.85 3.87
N ASP A 165 4.84 30.77 4.34
CA ASP A 165 4.15 29.49 4.56
C ASP A 165 4.00 28.68 3.26
N ASP A 166 3.72 29.34 2.13
CA ASP A 166 3.61 28.67 0.83
C ASP A 166 4.95 28.05 0.38
N GLN A 167 6.07 28.73 0.63
CA GLN A 167 7.41 28.20 0.35
C GLN A 167 7.72 26.99 1.23
N LEU A 168 7.39 27.09 2.52
CA LEU A 168 7.57 26.00 3.47
C LEU A 168 6.77 24.76 3.07
N VAL A 169 5.48 24.92 2.76
CA VAL A 169 4.60 23.82 2.33
C VAL A 169 5.14 23.15 1.06
N SER A 170 5.60 23.95 0.09
CA SER A 170 6.18 23.44 -1.15
C SER A 170 7.50 22.67 -0.92
N ALA A 171 8.39 23.21 -0.09
CA ALA A 171 9.67 22.59 0.26
C ALA A 171 9.48 21.27 1.02
N VAL A 172 8.59 21.25 2.02
CA VAL A 172 8.24 20.05 2.79
C VAL A 172 7.58 18.99 1.90
N SER A 173 6.65 19.38 1.02
CA SER A 173 6.02 18.44 0.07
C SER A 173 7.06 17.79 -0.85
N SER A 174 8.01 18.59 -1.36
CA SER A 174 9.11 18.10 -2.19
C SER A 174 10.06 17.19 -1.41
N LEU A 175 10.40 17.56 -0.18
CA LEU A 175 11.21 16.75 0.73
C LEU A 175 10.57 15.37 0.95
N VAL A 176 9.29 15.34 1.32
CA VAL A 176 8.53 14.10 1.55
C VAL A 176 8.47 13.26 0.29
N HIS A 177 8.26 13.87 -0.88
CA HIS A 177 8.27 13.17 -2.16
C HIS A 177 9.61 12.46 -2.42
N TRP A 178 10.74 13.19 -2.33
CA TRP A 178 12.07 12.63 -2.58
C TRP A 178 12.48 11.61 -1.51
N TYR A 179 12.07 11.81 -0.26
CA TYR A 179 12.26 10.85 0.82
C TYR A 179 11.55 9.53 0.50
N LYS A 180 10.28 9.59 0.09
CA LYS A 180 9.50 8.41 -0.34
C LYS A 180 10.16 7.70 -1.52
N VAL A 181 10.65 8.43 -2.53
CA VAL A 181 11.38 7.85 -3.67
C VAL A 181 12.65 7.13 -3.18
N ASN A 182 13.48 7.80 -2.39
CA ASN A 182 14.72 7.23 -1.84
C ASN A 182 14.46 5.95 -1.02
N HIS A 183 13.37 5.92 -0.25
CA HIS A 183 13.00 4.79 0.59
C HIS A 183 12.43 3.62 -0.22
N LYS A 184 11.58 3.87 -1.22
CA LYS A 184 11.11 2.83 -2.16
C LYS A 184 12.30 2.09 -2.80
N ILE A 185 13.32 2.83 -3.25
CA ILE A 185 14.53 2.23 -3.80
C ILE A 185 15.30 1.43 -2.74
N LYS A 186 15.41 1.95 -1.51
CA LYS A 186 16.07 1.25 -0.40
C LYS A 186 15.41 -0.10 -0.12
N LYS A 187 14.07 -0.18 -0.16
CA LYS A 187 13.32 -1.44 0.04
C LYS A 187 13.67 -2.49 -1.02
N GLU A 188 13.77 -2.09 -2.29
CA GLU A 188 14.24 -2.99 -3.37
C GLU A 188 15.66 -3.49 -3.10
N PHE A 189 16.57 -2.61 -2.68
CA PHE A 189 17.98 -2.96 -2.42
C PHE A 189 18.14 -3.92 -1.26
N ILE A 190 17.40 -3.70 -0.16
CA ILE A 190 17.41 -4.58 1.00
C ILE A 190 16.87 -5.97 0.62
N HIS A 191 15.76 -6.01 -0.12
CA HIS A 191 15.19 -7.28 -0.56
C HIS A 191 16.17 -8.07 -1.45
N TYR A 192 16.79 -7.40 -2.43
CA TYR A 192 17.78 -8.05 -3.29
C TYR A 192 19.04 -8.47 -2.52
N LYS A 193 19.49 -7.67 -1.55
CA LYS A 193 20.62 -8.04 -0.67
C LYS A 193 20.36 -9.34 0.08
N ASN A 194 19.15 -9.53 0.59
CA ASN A 194 18.79 -10.66 1.43
C ASN A 194 18.41 -11.92 0.63
N ASN A 195 17.68 -11.76 -0.47
CA ASN A 195 17.07 -12.86 -1.20
C ASN A 195 17.70 -13.12 -2.58
N LYS A 196 18.53 -12.17 -3.08
CA LYS A 196 19.06 -12.16 -4.45
C LYS A 196 17.98 -12.22 -5.55
N THR A 197 16.75 -11.82 -5.21
CA THR A 197 15.61 -11.68 -6.12
C THR A 197 15.12 -10.23 -6.14
N LEU A 198 14.48 -9.80 -7.22
CA LEU A 198 13.88 -8.47 -7.32
C LEU A 198 12.52 -8.44 -6.61
N LEU A 199 12.27 -7.43 -5.76
CA LEU A 199 10.95 -7.22 -5.16
C LEU A 199 9.96 -6.71 -6.20
N GLY A 200 10.41 -5.85 -7.12
CA GLY A 200 9.67 -5.47 -8.32
C GLY A 200 8.47 -4.55 -8.05
N LYS A 201 8.40 -3.90 -6.91
CA LYS A 201 7.35 -2.93 -6.57
C LYS A 201 7.65 -1.54 -7.14
N HIS A 202 8.93 -1.20 -7.33
CA HIS A 202 9.33 0.07 -7.92
C HIS A 202 8.86 0.21 -9.38
N GLU A 203 8.49 1.43 -9.77
CA GLU A 203 7.87 1.76 -11.07
C GLU A 203 8.73 1.35 -12.26
N ILE A 204 10.06 1.45 -12.14
CA ILE A 204 11.01 0.96 -13.15
C ILE A 204 10.74 -0.48 -13.56
N PHE A 205 10.38 -1.36 -12.61
CA PHE A 205 10.13 -2.77 -12.89
C PHE A 205 8.79 -3.00 -13.60
N VAL A 206 7.85 -2.06 -13.53
CA VAL A 206 6.61 -2.11 -14.31
C VAL A 206 6.93 -2.01 -15.80
N GLU A 207 7.78 -1.06 -16.19
CA GLU A 207 8.19 -0.89 -17.59
C GLU A 207 8.95 -2.11 -18.12
N TYR A 208 9.87 -2.66 -17.32
CA TYR A 208 10.61 -3.86 -17.69
C TYR A 208 9.72 -5.09 -17.81
N ARG A 209 8.80 -5.33 -16.86
CA ARG A 209 7.81 -6.40 -16.97
C ARG A 209 6.96 -6.25 -18.22
N ASN A 210 6.50 -5.04 -18.51
CA ASN A 210 5.73 -4.78 -19.74
C ASN A 210 6.55 -5.13 -20.98
N LEU A 211 7.84 -4.77 -21.05
CA LEU A 211 8.71 -5.14 -22.17
C LEU A 211 8.97 -6.64 -22.25
N GLU A 212 9.21 -7.30 -21.12
CA GLU A 212 9.44 -8.74 -21.04
C GLU A 212 8.19 -9.53 -21.45
N ASP A 213 7.01 -9.07 -21.04
CA ASP A 213 5.74 -9.64 -21.45
C ASP A 213 5.48 -9.43 -22.94
N LEU A 214 5.85 -8.28 -23.50
CA LEU A 214 5.81 -8.07 -24.95
C LEU A 214 6.76 -9.03 -25.70
N LYS A 215 7.97 -9.29 -25.18
CA LYS A 215 8.92 -10.24 -25.78
C LYS A 215 8.43 -11.68 -25.77
N LYS A 216 7.55 -12.06 -24.84
CA LYS A 216 6.96 -13.41 -24.77
C LYS A 216 5.85 -13.63 -25.82
N LEU A 217 5.33 -12.56 -26.43
CA LEU A 217 4.25 -12.66 -27.41
C LEU A 217 4.78 -13.13 -28.78
N SER A 218 3.95 -13.90 -29.49
CA SER A 218 4.25 -14.27 -30.88
C SER A 218 4.11 -13.08 -31.83
N PRO A 219 4.74 -13.10 -33.01
CA PRO A 219 4.64 -12.00 -33.99
C PRO A 219 3.20 -11.65 -34.38
N LEU A 220 2.31 -12.64 -34.46
CA LEU A 220 0.89 -12.44 -34.73
C LEU A 220 0.20 -11.67 -33.59
N GLN A 221 0.45 -12.07 -32.34
CA GLN A 221 -0.09 -11.41 -31.15
C GLN A 221 0.45 -9.98 -31.00
N LEU A 222 1.71 -9.74 -31.34
CA LEU A 222 2.30 -8.40 -31.37
C LEU A 222 1.63 -7.52 -32.43
N ALA A 223 1.32 -8.05 -33.62
CA ALA A 223 0.60 -7.32 -34.66
C ALA A 223 -0.84 -6.96 -34.25
N ASP A 224 -1.55 -7.88 -33.60
CA ASP A 224 -2.89 -7.61 -33.05
C ASP A 224 -2.82 -6.54 -31.95
N LEU A 225 -1.87 -6.66 -31.03
CA LEU A 225 -1.68 -5.71 -29.94
C LEU A 225 -1.28 -4.32 -30.47
N LYS A 226 -0.50 -4.25 -31.55
CA LYS A 226 -0.17 -3.01 -32.26
C LYS A 226 -1.46 -2.33 -32.73
N SER A 227 -2.31 -3.04 -33.47
CA SER A 227 -3.57 -2.50 -33.99
C SER A 227 -4.49 -2.01 -32.86
N GLN A 228 -4.62 -2.79 -31.79
CA GLN A 228 -5.40 -2.40 -30.61
C GLN A 228 -4.84 -1.13 -29.95
N THR A 229 -3.52 -1.03 -29.81
CA THR A 229 -2.85 0.13 -29.20
C THR A 229 -3.04 1.38 -30.07
N GLU A 230 -2.91 1.26 -31.39
CA GLU A 230 -3.20 2.35 -32.35
C GLU A 230 -4.67 2.82 -32.27
N ASN A 231 -5.62 1.89 -32.12
CA ASN A 231 -7.03 2.23 -31.94
C ASN A 231 -7.25 3.03 -30.65
N ASN A 232 -6.68 2.58 -29.54
CA ASN A 232 -6.78 3.26 -28.26
C ASN A 232 -6.21 4.69 -28.29
N ILE A 233 -5.06 4.87 -28.96
CA ILE A 233 -4.45 6.18 -29.20
C ILE A 233 -5.43 7.08 -29.98
N ARG A 234 -5.95 6.60 -31.11
CA ARG A 234 -6.91 7.37 -31.93
C ARG A 234 -8.16 7.76 -31.16
N HIS A 235 -8.70 6.86 -30.34
CA HIS A 235 -9.87 7.15 -29.51
C HIS A 235 -9.57 8.21 -28.43
N LEU A 236 -8.43 8.11 -27.75
CA LEU A 236 -8.01 9.08 -26.75
C LEU A 236 -7.73 10.46 -27.35
N GLU A 237 -7.04 10.52 -28.50
CA GLU A 237 -6.78 11.79 -29.19
C GLU A 237 -8.09 12.49 -29.59
N LYS A 238 -9.10 11.73 -30.06
CA LYS A 238 -10.44 12.28 -30.33
C LYS A 238 -11.10 12.81 -29.05
N GLN A 239 -10.99 12.10 -27.93
CA GLN A 239 -11.58 12.55 -26.66
C GLN A 239 -10.91 13.81 -26.11
N ILE A 240 -9.58 13.89 -26.21
CA ILE A 240 -8.81 15.08 -25.82
C ILE A 240 -9.20 16.26 -26.70
N LYS A 241 -9.27 16.06 -28.03
CA LYS A 241 -9.68 17.11 -28.98
C LYS A 241 -11.10 17.60 -28.75
N LYS A 242 -12.02 16.70 -28.38
CA LYS A 242 -13.42 17.04 -28.09
C LYS A 242 -13.55 17.89 -26.81
N ASN A 243 -12.64 17.68 -25.84
CA ASN A 243 -12.53 18.44 -24.60
C ASN A 243 -13.84 18.56 -23.79
N ASP A 244 -14.74 17.58 -23.87
CA ASP A 244 -16.02 17.56 -23.13
C ASP A 244 -15.84 17.58 -21.60
N ARG A 245 -14.66 17.17 -21.12
CA ARG A 245 -14.32 17.00 -19.71
C ARG A 245 -12.88 17.45 -19.46
N PRO A 246 -12.66 18.76 -19.24
CA PRO A 246 -11.32 19.33 -19.05
C PRO A 246 -10.68 18.85 -17.73
N ASP A 247 -11.49 18.47 -16.74
CA ASP A 247 -11.08 17.84 -15.48
C ASP A 247 -10.28 16.54 -15.70
N LEU A 248 -10.53 15.83 -16.80
CA LEU A 248 -9.85 14.57 -17.13
C LEU A 248 -8.66 14.74 -18.08
N LEU A 249 -8.32 15.96 -18.49
CA LEU A 249 -7.31 16.21 -19.53
C LEU A 249 -5.95 15.62 -19.13
N ILE A 250 -5.46 15.95 -17.94
CA ILE A 250 -4.14 15.50 -17.42
C ILE A 250 -4.04 13.97 -17.46
N ARG A 251 -5.06 13.29 -16.92
CA ARG A 251 -5.12 11.82 -16.88
C ARG A 251 -5.17 11.20 -18.29
N ARG A 252 -5.87 11.84 -19.24
CA ARG A 252 -5.95 11.38 -20.64
C ARG A 252 -4.62 11.55 -21.35
N GLU A 253 -3.91 12.66 -21.11
CA GLU A 253 -2.59 12.93 -21.68
C GLU A 253 -1.53 11.97 -21.15
N GLU A 254 -1.53 11.66 -19.86
CA GLU A 254 -0.68 10.62 -19.28
C GLU A 254 -0.95 9.25 -19.90
N LYS A 255 -2.23 8.87 -20.02
CA LYS A 255 -2.61 7.59 -20.65
C LYS A 255 -2.21 7.53 -22.12
N LEU A 256 -2.33 8.64 -22.85
CA LEU A 256 -1.89 8.75 -24.24
C LEU A 256 -0.38 8.55 -24.36
N ARG A 257 0.40 9.16 -23.48
CA ARG A 257 1.86 8.99 -23.41
C ARG A 257 2.24 7.52 -23.20
N GLY A 258 1.58 6.85 -22.25
CA GLY A 258 1.79 5.43 -21.98
C GLY A 258 1.49 4.54 -23.19
N TYR A 259 0.38 4.78 -23.90
CA TYR A 259 0.08 4.01 -25.12
C TYR A 259 1.08 4.26 -26.26
N ARG A 260 1.58 5.49 -26.41
CA ARG A 260 2.61 5.80 -27.41
C ARG A 260 3.93 5.07 -27.11
N MET A 261 4.40 5.11 -25.87
CA MET A 261 5.59 4.35 -25.46
C MET A 261 5.41 2.84 -25.70
N LYS A 262 4.23 2.30 -25.37
CA LYS A 262 3.90 0.89 -25.63
C LYS A 262 3.91 0.57 -27.14
N LEU A 263 3.36 1.44 -27.97
CA LEU A 263 3.35 1.27 -29.43
C LEU A 263 4.78 1.26 -30.00
N ASP A 264 5.62 2.19 -29.55
CA ASP A 264 7.03 2.26 -29.98
C ASP A 264 7.79 0.98 -29.62
N ALA A 265 7.57 0.45 -28.41
CA ALA A 265 8.15 -0.82 -27.97
C ALA A 265 7.66 -2.00 -28.83
N ILE A 266 6.36 -2.08 -29.15
CA ILE A 266 5.81 -3.13 -30.02
C ILE A 266 6.41 -3.04 -31.42
N ILE A 267 6.51 -1.83 -31.98
CA ILE A 267 7.11 -1.61 -33.30
C ILE A 267 8.58 -2.00 -33.31
N ALA A 268 9.33 -1.71 -32.24
CA ALA A 268 10.73 -2.11 -32.12
C ALA A 268 10.91 -3.64 -32.10
N LEU A 269 9.97 -4.39 -31.51
CA LEU A 269 10.00 -5.86 -31.45
C LEU A 269 9.53 -6.53 -32.75
N LEU A 270 8.78 -5.83 -33.60
CA LEU A 270 8.32 -6.33 -34.90
C LEU A 270 9.30 -6.05 -36.05
N LYS A 271 10.37 -5.27 -35.80
CA LYS A 271 11.46 -5.02 -36.75
C LYS A 271 12.45 -6.17 -36.74
#